data_AF-A0A2V1CEB9-F1
#
_entry.id   AF-A0A2V1CEB9-F1
#
_cell.length_a   1.000
_cell.length_b   1.000
_cell.length_c   1.000
_cell.angle_alpha   90.00
_cell.angle_beta   90.00
_cell.angle_gamma   90.00
#
_symmetry.space_group_name_H-M   'P 1'
#
loop_
_entity.id
_entity.type
_entity.pdbx_description
1 polymer ?
#
loop_
_entity_poly.entity_id
_entity_poly.type
_entity_poly.pdbx_seq_one_letter_code
_entity_poly.pdbx_strand_id
1 'polypeptide(L)'
;LWFDGLDPAKINFGLALYGRGYTLSDPSCNGLLCPFSGPSKPGPCVAEPGVMSLSEVKQVIKDRKLQPTFLYDSMMKQITWDDQWIGYDDEET
;
A
#
# COMPACT_ATOMS: atom_id res chain seq x y z
N LEU A 1 -5.70 -4.55 -23.09
CA LEU A 1 -6.97 -3.84 -22.79
C LEU A 1 -6.95 -2.42 -23.36
N TRP A 2 -6.36 -1.42 -22.70
CA TRP A 2 -6.36 -0.03 -23.21
C TRP A 2 -5.69 0.13 -24.59
N PHE A 3 -4.48 -0.42 -24.76
CA PHE A 3 -3.72 -0.34 -26.03
C PHE A 3 -4.21 -1.31 -27.13
N ASP A 4 -5.29 -2.04 -26.87
CA ASP A 4 -5.82 -3.08 -27.76
C ASP A 4 -7.02 -2.56 -28.60
N GLY A 5 -7.15 -1.23 -28.71
CA GLY A 5 -8.21 -0.57 -29.48
C GLY A 5 -9.60 -0.60 -28.84
N LEU A 6 -9.69 -0.92 -27.53
CA LEU A 6 -10.94 -0.84 -26.79
C LEU A 6 -11.38 0.62 -26.63
N ASP A 7 -12.68 0.85 -26.76
CA ASP A 7 -13.31 2.15 -26.52
C ASP A 7 -13.10 2.57 -25.06
N PRO A 8 -12.34 3.67 -24.81
CA PRO A 8 -12.10 4.19 -23.46
C PRO A 8 -13.37 4.42 -22.63
N ALA A 9 -14.48 4.81 -23.28
CA ALA A 9 -15.74 5.09 -22.60
C ALA A 9 -16.37 3.84 -21.95
N LYS A 10 -15.87 2.65 -22.31
CA LYS A 10 -16.31 1.35 -21.75
C LYS A 10 -15.41 0.84 -20.64
N ILE A 11 -14.36 1.59 -20.27
CA ILE A 11 -13.38 1.19 -19.27
C ILE A 11 -13.64 1.94 -17.97
N ASN A 12 -13.92 1.19 -16.91
CA ASN A 12 -14.01 1.72 -15.55
C ASN A 12 -12.68 1.48 -14.83
N PHE A 13 -11.96 2.55 -14.50
CA PHE A 13 -10.76 2.46 -13.67
C PHE A 13 -11.16 2.37 -12.20
N GLY A 14 -10.79 1.26 -11.56
CA GLY A 14 -11.01 1.07 -10.14
C GLY A 14 -9.98 1.84 -9.32
N LEU A 15 -10.43 2.51 -8.26
CA LEU A 15 -9.57 3.12 -7.25
C LEU A 15 -9.58 2.25 -6.00
N ALA A 16 -8.39 1.93 -5.49
CA ALA A 16 -8.26 1.04 -4.34
C ALA A 16 -8.43 1.81 -3.03
N LEU A 17 -9.44 1.46 -2.24
CA LEU A 17 -9.61 1.95 -0.86
C LEU A 17 -8.92 1.05 0.18
N TYR A 18 -7.78 0.49 -0.21
CA TYR A 18 -6.97 -0.42 0.61
C TYR A 18 -5.51 -0.37 0.16
N GLY A 19 -4.60 -0.73 1.06
CA GLY A 19 -3.19 -0.95 0.76
C GLY A 19 -2.83 -2.43 0.75
N ARG A 20 -1.74 -2.75 0.05
CA ARG A 20 -1.07 -4.05 0.14
C ARG A 20 0.28 -3.90 0.81
N GLY A 21 0.70 -4.92 1.55
CA GLY A 21 1.96 -4.84 2.23
C GLY A 21 2.62 -6.16 2.55
N TYR A 22 3.85 -6.03 3.01
CA TYR A 22 4.80 -7.12 3.16
C TYR A 22 5.55 -7.01 4.48
N THR A 23 5.99 -8.16 4.99
CA THR A 23 6.98 -8.23 6.06
C THR A 23 8.37 -8.25 5.44
N LEU A 24 9.16 -7.20 5.66
CA LEU A 24 10.51 -7.02 5.15
C LEU A 24 11.43 -8.11 5.70
N SER A 25 12.30 -8.67 4.84
CA SER A 25 13.33 -9.62 5.29
C SER A 25 14.50 -8.92 5.98
N ASP A 26 14.74 -7.66 5.62
CA ASP A 26 15.73 -6.78 6.23
C ASP A 26 15.07 -5.41 6.49
N PRO A 27 14.74 -5.06 7.74
CA PRO A 27 14.11 -3.78 8.08
C PRO A 27 14.94 -2.55 7.73
N SER A 28 16.26 -2.70 7.52
CA SER A 28 17.11 -1.60 7.05
C SER A 28 16.88 -1.26 5.58
N CYS A 29 16.32 -2.19 4.80
CA CYS A 29 15.81 -1.97 3.45
C CYS A 29 14.28 -1.88 3.49
N ASN A 30 13.75 -0.66 3.48
CA ASN A 30 12.32 -0.38 3.68
C ASN A 30 11.69 0.46 2.55
N GLY A 31 12.28 0.41 1.36
CA GLY A 31 11.75 1.04 0.15
C GLY A 31 11.09 0.02 -0.79
N LEU A 32 10.65 0.53 -1.95
CA LEU A 32 10.28 -0.31 -3.08
C LEU A 32 11.43 -1.26 -3.46
N LEU A 33 11.07 -2.44 -3.96
CA LEU A 33 12.00 -3.49 -4.42
C LEU A 33 12.87 -4.15 -3.32
N CYS A 34 12.73 -3.75 -2.05
CA CYS A 34 13.38 -4.44 -0.95
C CYS A 34 12.84 -5.88 -0.77
N PRO A 35 13.69 -6.82 -0.32
CA PRO A 35 13.28 -8.21 -0.14
C PRO A 35 12.29 -8.35 1.03
N PHE A 36 11.31 -9.22 0.86
CA PHE A 36 10.31 -9.55 1.87
C PHE A 36 10.25 -11.05 2.14
N SER A 37 9.82 -11.41 3.35
CA SER A 37 9.69 -12.80 3.81
C SER A 37 8.26 -13.32 3.69
N GLY A 38 7.28 -12.42 3.52
CA GLY A 38 5.88 -12.77 3.37
C GLY A 38 4.96 -11.55 3.39
N PRO A 39 3.64 -11.77 3.48
CA PRO A 39 2.67 -10.69 3.60
C PRO A 39 2.86 -9.90 4.91
N SER A 40 2.37 -8.65 4.93
CA SER A 40 2.28 -7.87 6.18
C SER A 40 1.30 -8.51 7.16
N LYS A 41 1.46 -8.19 8.44
CA LYS A 41 0.58 -8.63 9.52
C LYS A 41 -0.85 -8.11 9.25
N PRO A 42 -1.89 -8.92 9.50
CA PRO A 42 -3.27 -8.52 9.26
C PRO A 42 -3.65 -7.30 10.12
N GLY A 43 -4.42 -6.38 9.53
CA GLY A 43 -5.06 -5.29 10.27
C GLY A 43 -6.17 -5.81 11.19
N PRO A 44 -6.58 -5.03 12.21
CA PRO A 44 -7.56 -5.45 13.22
C PRO A 44 -8.99 -5.63 12.67
N CYS A 45 -9.33 -5.02 11.54
CA CYS A 45 -10.67 -5.04 10.95
C CYS A 45 -10.74 -5.98 9.74
N VAL A 46 -9.85 -5.81 8.76
CA VAL A 46 -9.84 -6.66 7.55
C VAL A 46 -9.38 -8.08 7.88
N ALA A 47 -8.48 -8.23 8.86
CA ALA A 47 -8.00 -9.52 9.36
C ALA A 47 -7.36 -10.45 8.31
N GLU A 48 -6.99 -9.92 7.13
CA GLU A 48 -6.34 -10.66 6.05
C GLU A 48 -4.86 -10.25 5.96
N PRO A 49 -3.90 -11.20 6.06
CA PRO A 49 -2.49 -10.89 5.89
C PRO A 49 -2.21 -10.21 4.54
N GLY A 50 -1.38 -9.17 4.55
CA GLY A 50 -0.97 -8.47 3.33
C GLY A 50 -1.97 -7.43 2.83
N VAL A 51 -3.11 -7.23 3.51
CA VAL A 51 -4.14 -6.26 3.14
C VAL A 51 -4.51 -5.41 4.35
N MET A 52 -4.63 -4.09 4.14
CA MET A 52 -5.24 -3.17 5.09
C MET A 52 -6.17 -2.23 4.37
N SER A 53 -7.36 -1.98 4.93
CA SER A 53 -8.22 -0.90 4.45
C SER A 53 -7.54 0.46 4.61
N LEU A 54 -7.93 1.45 3.80
CA LEU A 54 -7.38 2.80 3.93
C LEU A 54 -7.61 3.39 5.34
N SER A 55 -8.73 3.04 5.99
CA SER A 55 -9.00 3.43 7.38
C SER A 55 -8.01 2.83 8.37
N GLU A 56 -7.66 1.55 8.23
CA GLU A 56 -6.63 0.91 9.07
C GLU A 56 -5.26 1.52 8.84
N VAL A 57 -4.89 1.80 7.59
CA VAL A 57 -3.64 2.50 7.25
C VAL A 57 -3.57 3.87 7.95
N LYS A 58 -4.63 4.68 7.85
CA LYS A 58 -4.72 5.98 8.53
C LYS A 58 -4.63 5.85 10.05
N GLN A 59 -5.22 4.80 10.62
CA GLN A 59 -5.15 4.52 12.06
C GLN A 59 -3.72 4.16 12.49
N VAL A 60 -3.03 3.30 11.74
CA VAL A 60 -1.62 2.93 12.00
C VAL A 60 -0.70 4.16 11.93
N ILE A 61 -0.89 5.01 10.92
CA ILE A 61 -0.15 6.28 10.78
C ILE A 61 -0.34 7.14 12.03
N LYS A 62 -1.58 7.30 12.49
CA LYS A 62 -1.92 8.12 13.66
C LYS A 62 -1.33 7.56 14.94
N ASP A 63 -1.53 6.27 15.20
CA ASP A 63 -1.14 5.62 16.46
C ASP A 63 0.39 5.55 16.62
N ARG A 64 1.10 5.29 15.52
CA ARG A 64 2.56 5.19 15.51
C ARG A 64 3.27 6.49 15.13
N LYS A 65 2.52 7.55 14.81
CA LYS A 65 3.05 8.86 14.35
C LYS A 65 3.97 8.72 13.13
N LEU A 66 3.62 7.83 12.20
CA LEU A 66 4.41 7.59 11.00
C LEU A 66 4.33 8.79 10.05
N GLN A 67 5.37 8.97 9.24
CA GLN A 67 5.37 9.93 8.15
C GLN A 67 5.25 9.16 6.83
N PRO A 68 4.11 9.25 6.12
CA PRO A 68 3.97 8.65 4.80
C PRO A 68 4.99 9.22 3.81
N THR A 69 5.50 8.37 2.93
CA THR A 69 6.38 8.77 1.84
C THR A 69 5.62 8.69 0.52
N PHE A 70 5.52 9.82 -0.19
CA PHE A 70 5.00 9.84 -1.55
C PHE A 70 6.07 9.34 -2.53
N LEU A 71 5.72 8.33 -3.32
CA LEU A 71 6.59 7.71 -4.31
C LEU A 71 6.22 8.27 -5.69
N TYR A 72 6.83 9.39 -6.06
CA TYR A 72 6.49 10.16 -7.27
C TYR A 72 6.43 9.31 -8.55
N ASP A 73 7.42 8.43 -8.77
CA ASP A 73 7.48 7.61 -9.98
C ASP A 73 6.35 6.56 -10.06
N SER A 74 5.82 6.13 -8.91
CA SER A 74 4.73 5.17 -8.82
C SER A 74 3.36 5.81 -8.57
N MET A 75 3.32 7.12 -8.30
CA MET A 75 2.13 7.87 -7.92
C MET A 75 1.31 7.20 -6.82
N MET A 76 1.99 6.75 -5.75
CA MET A 76 1.35 6.11 -4.58
C MET A 76 2.10 6.47 -3.30
N LYS A 77 1.55 6.11 -2.14
CA LYS A 77 2.22 6.32 -0.86
C LYS A 77 2.66 5.02 -0.22
N GLN A 78 3.76 5.09 0.53
CA GLN A 78 4.18 4.03 1.42
C GLN A 78 4.25 4.49 2.88
N ILE A 79 4.03 3.55 3.78
CA ILE A 79 4.38 3.66 5.20
C ILE A 79 5.16 2.42 5.64
N THR A 80 6.05 2.62 6.60
CA THR A 80 6.87 1.56 7.17
C THR A 80 6.93 1.67 8.68
N TRP A 81 6.96 0.53 9.36
CA TRP A 81 7.17 0.45 10.80
C TRP A 81 7.67 -0.96 11.16
N ASP A 82 8.53 -1.10 12.17
CA ASP A 82 9.12 -2.39 12.54
C ASP A 82 9.70 -3.12 11.30
N ASP A 83 9.15 -4.29 10.98
CA ASP A 83 9.43 -5.10 9.80
C ASP A 83 8.32 -5.03 8.75
N GLN A 84 7.42 -4.04 8.82
CA GLN A 84 6.22 -3.93 8.00
C GLN A 84 6.35 -2.79 6.99
N TRP A 85 5.89 -3.05 5.77
CA TRP A 85 5.77 -2.09 4.68
C TRP A 85 4.38 -2.18 4.08
N ILE A 86 3.69 -1.04 3.91
CA ILE A 86 2.40 -0.97 3.19
C ILE A 86 2.51 0.09 2.12
N GLY A 87 2.12 -0.27 0.89
CA GLY A 87 1.84 0.65 -0.20
C GLY A 87 0.33 0.83 -0.36
N TYR A 88 -0.12 2.07 -0.50
CA TYR A 88 -1.54 2.42 -0.51
C TYR A 88 -1.79 3.72 -1.27
N ASP A 89 -3.07 3.99 -1.57
CA ASP A 89 -3.55 5.24 -2.15
C ASP A 89 -4.37 6.06 -1.15
N ASP A 90 -4.32 7.39 -1.26
CA ASP A 90 -5.17 8.31 -0.49
C ASP A 90 -5.70 9.46 -1.34
N GLU A 91 -6.15 10.56 -0.73
CA GLU A 91 -6.73 11.69 -1.46
C GLU A 91 -5.76 12.39 -2.42
N GLU A 92 -4.44 12.21 -2.24
CA GLU A 92 -3.42 12.75 -3.13
C GLU A 92 -3.14 11.84 -4.34
N THR A 93 -3.46 10.54 -4.27
CA THR A 93 -3.01 9.53 -5.25
C THR A 93 -4.13 8.70 -5.87
#